data_AF-A0A933EKH5-F1
#
_entry.id   AF-A0A933EKH5-F1
#
_cell.length_a   1.000
_cell.length_b   1.000
_cell.length_c   1.000
_cell.angle_alpha   90.00
_cell.angle_beta   90.00
_cell.angle_gamma   90.00
#
_symmetry.space_group_name_H-M   'P 1'
#
loop_
_entity.id
_entity.type
_entity.pdbx_description
1 polymer ?
#
loop_
_entity_poly.entity_id
_entity_poly.type
_entity_poly.pdbx_seq_one_letter_code
_entity_poly.pdbx_strand_id
1 'polypeptide(L)'
;MTANTLYYGDNLRILRDHIPDESVDLIYLDPPFNSNASYNVLFKERSGEESAAQIKAFGDTWHWGQEAERAFADVLASSIAPAKAKDLLAALRKALGDNDMMAYLTMMTIRLVELRRVLKPTGSI
;
A
#
# COMPACT_ATOMS: atom_id res chain seq x y z
N MET A 1 15.73 15.82 7.90
CA MET A 1 16.02 14.76 6.92
C MET A 1 17.20 15.21 6.06
N THR A 2 18.14 14.33 5.77
CA THR A 2 19.18 14.58 4.76
C THR A 2 18.53 14.66 3.38
N ALA A 3 19.00 15.56 2.52
CA ALA A 3 18.52 15.64 1.15
C ALA A 3 18.76 14.29 0.43
N ASN A 4 17.75 13.81 -0.30
CA ASN A 4 17.78 12.58 -1.10
C ASN A 4 18.13 11.31 -0.29
N THR A 5 17.17 10.80 0.47
CA THR A 5 17.33 9.59 1.30
C THR A 5 16.57 8.41 0.67
N LEU A 6 17.21 7.24 0.58
CA LEU A 6 16.59 5.99 0.15
C LEU A 6 16.40 5.07 1.37
N TYR A 7 15.16 4.62 1.58
CA TYR A 7 14.83 3.60 2.59
C TYR A 7 14.57 2.25 1.90
N TYR A 8 15.03 1.17 2.52
CA TYR A 8 14.80 -0.21 2.05
C TYR A 8 14.02 -1.00 3.11
N GLY A 9 12.85 -1.51 2.75
CA GLY A 9 11.97 -2.27 3.65
C GLY A 9 10.49 -2.06 3.35
N ASP A 10 9.62 -2.51 4.25
CA ASP A 10 8.18 -2.24 4.18
C ASP A 10 7.91 -0.74 4.37
N ASN A 11 7.29 -0.12 3.36
CA ASN A 11 6.95 1.28 3.37
C ASN A 11 6.06 1.67 4.56
N LEU A 12 5.23 0.78 5.09
CA LEU A 12 4.34 1.09 6.21
C LEU A 12 5.17 1.35 7.48
N ARG A 13 6.18 0.51 7.74
CA ARG A 13 7.10 0.69 8.86
C ARG A 13 7.97 1.92 8.66
N ILE A 14 8.51 2.10 7.47
CA ILE A 14 9.35 3.26 7.15
C ILE A 14 8.58 4.58 7.38
N LEU A 15 7.34 4.66 6.90
CA LEU A 15 6.50 5.84 7.11
C LEU A 15 6.32 6.13 8.59
N ARG A 16 5.99 5.12 9.40
CA ARG A 16 5.77 5.24 10.86
C ARG A 16 7.04 5.60 11.63
N ASP A 17 8.15 4.97 11.31
CA ASP A 17 9.36 5.01 12.15
C ASP A 17 10.33 6.14 11.76
N HIS A 18 10.28 6.61 10.51
CA HIS A 18 11.31 7.50 9.96
C HIS A 18 10.79 8.81 9.36
N ILE A 19 9.50 8.88 8.99
CA ILE A 19 8.96 10.05 8.30
C ILE A 19 8.06 10.87 9.26
N PRO A 20 8.46 12.11 9.60
CA PRO A 20 7.66 12.97 10.47
C PRO A 20 6.31 13.36 9.85
N ASP A 21 5.36 13.69 10.73
CA ASP A 21 4.06 14.26 10.36
C ASP A 21 4.25 15.56 9.56
N GLU A 22 3.35 15.81 8.61
CA GLU A 22 3.29 17.06 7.83
C GLU A 22 4.65 17.52 7.28
N SER A 23 5.47 16.59 6.80
CA SER A 23 6.84 16.86 6.34
C SER A 23 7.01 16.74 4.83
N VAL A 24 6.05 16.14 4.13
CA VAL A 24 6.11 15.86 2.69
C VAL A 24 5.17 16.77 1.91
N ASP A 25 5.68 17.42 0.86
CA ASP A 25 4.89 18.29 -0.03
C ASP A 25 4.21 17.52 -1.16
N LEU A 26 4.87 16.49 -1.72
CA LEU A 26 4.35 15.71 -2.84
C LEU A 26 4.70 14.24 -2.64
N ILE A 27 3.69 13.39 -2.76
CA ILE A 27 3.84 11.95 -2.78
C ILE A 27 3.46 11.47 -4.18
N TYR A 28 4.31 10.64 -4.78
CA TYR A 28 3.98 9.86 -5.95
C TYR A 28 4.07 8.38 -5.57
N LEU A 29 3.06 7.61 -5.97
CA LEU A 29 3.01 6.17 -5.74
C LEU A 29 2.48 5.45 -6.97
N ASP A 30 3.05 4.28 -7.22
CA ASP A 30 2.60 3.31 -8.22
C ASP A 30 2.37 1.96 -7.50
N PRO A 31 1.27 1.83 -6.73
CA PRO A 31 0.99 0.61 -5.98
C PRO A 31 0.65 -0.56 -6.93
N PRO A 32 0.78 -1.82 -6.48
CA PRO A 32 0.45 -2.98 -7.30
C PRO A 32 -1.00 -2.90 -7.81
N PHE A 33 -1.21 -3.15 -9.10
CA PHE A 33 -2.56 -3.12 -9.69
C PHE A 33 -3.30 -4.43 -9.39
N ASN A 34 -4.42 -4.35 -8.69
CA ASN A 34 -5.37 -5.47 -8.53
C ASN A 34 -6.24 -5.60 -9.80
N SER A 35 -5.61 -5.89 -10.93
CA SER A 35 -6.25 -5.83 -12.26
C SER A 35 -6.70 -7.19 -12.79
N ASN A 36 -6.31 -8.31 -12.16
CA ASN A 36 -6.49 -9.67 -12.70
C ASN A 36 -6.01 -9.81 -14.17
N ALA A 37 -5.21 -8.85 -14.66
CA ALA A 37 -4.77 -8.75 -16.04
C ALA A 37 -3.25 -8.93 -16.05
N SER A 38 -2.79 -10.03 -16.65
CA SER A 38 -1.37 -10.19 -16.96
C SER A 38 -0.95 -9.09 -17.92
N TYR A 39 -0.31 -8.05 -17.41
CA TYR A 39 0.39 -7.05 -18.23
C TYR A 39 1.67 -7.69 -18.80
N ASN A 40 1.52 -8.60 -19.75
CA ASN A 40 2.61 -9.14 -20.57
C ASN A 40 2.99 -8.12 -21.67
N VAL A 41 3.34 -6.89 -21.31
CA VAL A 41 3.61 -5.86 -22.32
C VAL A 41 4.71 -4.91 -21.81
N LEU A 42 5.98 -5.22 -22.14
CA LEU A 42 6.93 -4.33 -22.85
C LEU A 42 8.43 -4.37 -22.47
N PHE A 43 8.95 -5.31 -21.68
CA PHE A 43 10.41 -5.46 -21.60
C PHE A 43 10.85 -6.91 -21.62
N LYS A 44 10.87 -7.49 -22.83
CA LYS A 44 11.79 -8.60 -23.10
C LYS A 44 13.21 -8.04 -22.97
N GLU A 45 13.95 -8.49 -21.97
CA GLU A 45 15.40 -8.38 -22.04
C GLU A 45 15.87 -9.03 -23.35
N ARG A 46 16.94 -8.49 -23.95
CA ARG A 46 17.46 -9.00 -25.24
C ARG A 46 17.84 -10.49 -25.20
N SER A 47 17.93 -11.09 -24.00
CA SER A 47 18.18 -12.52 -23.76
C SER A 47 16.94 -13.42 -23.91
N GLY A 48 15.73 -12.86 -23.87
CA GLY A 48 14.49 -13.65 -23.94
C GLY A 48 14.12 -14.38 -22.65
N GLU A 49 14.84 -14.17 -21.55
CA GLU A 49 14.51 -14.72 -20.23
C GLU A 49 13.56 -13.77 -19.46
N GLU A 50 12.59 -14.36 -18.73
CA GLU A 50 11.68 -13.63 -17.87
C GLU A 50 12.40 -13.19 -16.59
N SER A 51 12.40 -11.89 -16.29
CA SER A 51 13.00 -11.36 -15.06
C SER A 51 12.19 -11.81 -13.84
N ALA A 52 12.81 -12.55 -12.92
CA ALA A 52 12.17 -13.01 -11.68
C ALA A 52 11.61 -11.87 -10.81
N ALA A 53 12.17 -10.65 -10.93
CA ALA A 53 11.65 -9.47 -10.25
C ALA A 53 10.33 -8.97 -10.85
N GLN A 54 10.11 -9.15 -12.16
CA GLN A 54 8.87 -8.78 -12.85
C GLN A 54 7.72 -9.74 -12.47
N ILE A 55 7.97 -11.06 -12.42
CA ILE A 55 6.95 -12.05 -12.05
C ILE A 55 6.32 -11.74 -10.68
N LYS A 56 7.13 -11.24 -9.73
CA LYS A 56 6.70 -10.93 -8.36
C LYS A 56 6.02 -9.56 -8.23
N ALA A 57 6.26 -8.63 -9.14
CA ALA A 57 5.64 -7.31 -9.16
C ALA A 57 4.23 -7.31 -9.78
N PHE A 58 3.88 -8.34 -10.55
CA PHE A 58 2.62 -8.44 -11.31
C PHE A 58 1.68 -9.57 -10.88
N GLY A 59 2.07 -10.41 -9.92
CA GLY A 59 1.13 -11.28 -9.20
C GLY A 59 0.53 -10.51 -8.03
N ASP A 60 -0.77 -10.71 -7.74
CA ASP A 60 -1.44 -10.10 -6.59
C ASP A 60 -0.56 -10.26 -5.34
N THR A 61 0.02 -9.14 -4.89
CA THR A 61 1.08 -9.18 -3.87
C THR A 61 0.52 -9.53 -2.49
N TRP A 62 -0.79 -9.35 -2.31
CA TRP A 62 -1.47 -9.54 -1.05
C TRP A 62 -2.59 -10.54 -1.16
N HIS A 63 -2.41 -11.65 -0.47
CA HIS A 63 -3.49 -12.58 -0.15
C HIS A 63 -4.02 -12.31 1.25
N TRP A 64 -5.30 -12.65 1.47
CA TRP A 64 -5.82 -12.58 2.83
C TRP A 64 -5.06 -13.56 3.72
N GLY A 65 -4.50 -13.05 4.81
CA GLY A 65 -3.64 -13.81 5.72
C GLY A 65 -3.32 -12.99 6.96
N GLN A 66 -2.37 -13.47 7.76
CA GLN A 66 -2.05 -12.86 9.06
C GLN A 66 -1.62 -11.38 8.95
N GLU A 67 -0.94 -11.01 7.87
CA GLU A 67 -0.51 -9.63 7.65
C GLU A 67 -1.71 -8.71 7.34
N ALA A 68 -2.60 -9.13 6.42
CA ALA A 68 -3.82 -8.40 6.11
C ALA A 68 -4.73 -8.30 7.34
N GLU A 69 -4.87 -9.37 8.12
CA GLU A 69 -5.65 -9.35 9.37
C GLU A 69 -5.11 -8.31 10.37
N ARG A 70 -3.79 -8.26 10.56
CA ARG A 70 -3.15 -7.25 11.42
C ARG A 70 -3.35 -5.84 10.87
N ALA A 71 -3.15 -5.63 9.57
CA ALA A 71 -3.35 -4.33 8.93
C ALA A 71 -4.81 -3.86 9.07
N PHE A 72 -5.78 -4.77 8.96
CA PHE A 72 -7.19 -4.47 9.18
C PHE A 72 -7.44 -4.02 10.61
N ALA A 73 -6.94 -4.76 11.59
CA ALA A 73 -7.04 -4.39 13.00
C ALA A 73 -6.36 -3.03 13.29
N ASP A 74 -5.19 -2.79 12.71
CA ASP A 74 -4.46 -1.51 12.80
C ASP A 74 -5.30 -0.34 12.26
N VAL A 75 -5.98 -0.50 11.11
CA VAL A 75 -6.85 0.56 10.57
C VAL A 75 -7.98 0.88 11.54
N LEU A 76 -8.65 -0.15 12.09
CA LEU A 76 -9.77 0.06 13.01
C LEU A 76 -9.31 0.71 14.33
N ALA A 77 -8.15 0.32 14.84
CA ALA A 77 -7.57 0.84 16.07
C ALA A 77 -6.90 2.23 15.90
N SER A 78 -6.53 2.61 14.67
CA SER A 78 -5.77 3.84 14.39
C SER A 78 -6.52 5.10 14.82
N SER A 79 -5.89 5.98 15.61
CA SER A 79 -6.47 7.26 16.03
C SER A 79 -6.52 8.31 14.90
N ILE A 80 -5.70 8.13 13.85
CA ILE A 80 -5.57 9.06 12.72
C ILE A 80 -6.36 8.64 11.49
N ALA A 81 -6.82 7.38 11.43
CA ALA A 81 -7.64 6.90 10.32
C ALA A 81 -9.03 7.56 10.35
N PRO A 82 -9.53 8.12 9.22
CA PRO A 82 -10.85 8.72 9.17
C PRO A 82 -11.95 7.71 9.53
N ALA A 83 -12.91 8.11 10.38
CA ALA A 83 -14.01 7.23 10.81
C ALA A 83 -14.75 6.57 9.62
N LYS A 84 -15.05 7.36 8.58
CA LYS A 84 -15.68 6.85 7.36
C LYS A 84 -14.87 5.75 6.66
N ALA A 85 -13.54 5.84 6.67
CA ALA A 85 -12.68 4.82 6.07
C ALA A 85 -12.71 3.52 6.89
N LYS A 86 -12.72 3.63 8.23
CA LYS A 86 -12.87 2.46 9.12
C LYS A 86 -14.21 1.76 8.90
N ASP A 87 -15.30 2.53 8.91
CA ASP A 87 -16.65 2.00 8.76
C ASP A 87 -16.82 1.32 7.39
N LEU A 88 -16.32 1.95 6.33
CA LEU A 88 -16.38 1.39 4.98
C LEU A 88 -15.53 0.12 4.87
N LEU A 89 -14.30 0.11 5.39
CA LEU A 89 -13.44 -1.07 5.34
C LEU A 89 -14.06 -2.25 6.09
N ALA A 90 -14.66 -2.00 7.27
CA ALA A 90 -15.37 -3.03 8.04
C ALA A 90 -16.62 -3.55 7.30
N ALA A 91 -17.39 -2.65 6.68
CA ALA A 91 -18.55 -3.03 5.87
C ALA A 91 -18.16 -3.85 4.64
N LEU A 92 -17.08 -3.47 3.95
CA LEU A 92 -16.54 -4.19 2.80
C LEU A 92 -16.06 -5.58 3.19
N ARG A 93 -15.36 -5.74 4.31
CA ARG A 93 -14.97 -7.08 4.80
C ARG A 93 -16.19 -7.94 5.09
N LYS A 94 -17.22 -7.38 5.72
CA LYS A 94 -18.47 -8.11 5.98
C LYS A 94 -19.17 -8.55 4.68
N ALA A 95 -19.09 -7.75 3.63
CA ALA A 95 -19.76 -8.02 2.35
C ALA A 95 -18.98 -8.96 1.43
N LEU A 96 -17.65 -8.79 1.34
CA LEU A 96 -16.77 -9.51 0.41
C LEU A 96 -16.16 -10.76 1.04
N GLY A 97 -16.10 -10.81 2.37
CA GLY A 97 -15.33 -11.82 3.10
C GLY A 97 -13.82 -11.64 2.94
N ASP A 98 -13.11 -12.66 3.37
CA ASP A 98 -11.65 -12.70 3.41
C ASP A 98 -11.12 -13.23 2.06
N ASN A 99 -10.66 -12.32 1.20
CA ASN A 99 -10.15 -12.62 -0.15
C ASN A 99 -9.06 -11.61 -0.57
N ASP A 100 -8.47 -11.81 -1.75
CA ASP A 100 -7.34 -11.02 -2.25
C ASP A 100 -7.71 -9.54 -2.50
N MET A 101 -8.93 -9.27 -2.96
CA MET A 101 -9.44 -7.90 -3.05
C MET A 101 -9.51 -7.24 -1.67
N MET A 102 -10.02 -7.96 -0.67
CA MET A 102 -10.11 -7.45 0.70
C MET A 102 -8.72 -7.26 1.32
N ALA A 103 -7.75 -8.12 0.99
CA ALA A 103 -6.36 -7.96 1.41
C ALA A 103 -5.75 -6.71 0.78
N TYR A 104 -5.94 -6.50 -0.52
CA TYR A 104 -5.50 -5.30 -1.23
C TYR A 104 -6.08 -4.02 -0.63
N LEU A 105 -7.40 -3.96 -0.44
CA LEU A 105 -8.08 -2.80 0.14
C LEU A 105 -7.55 -2.47 1.53
N THR A 106 -7.33 -3.49 2.36
CA THR A 106 -6.78 -3.34 3.71
C THR A 106 -5.36 -2.81 3.68
N MET A 107 -4.50 -3.43 2.87
CA MET A 107 -3.08 -3.10 2.79
C MET A 107 -2.82 -1.73 2.19
N MET A 108 -3.65 -1.30 1.24
CA MET A 108 -3.61 0.06 0.71
C MET A 108 -4.16 1.07 1.71
N THR A 109 -5.27 0.77 2.39
CA THR A 109 -5.90 1.71 3.33
C THR A 109 -4.94 2.12 4.44
N ILE A 110 -4.25 1.16 5.08
CA ILE A 110 -3.34 1.51 6.17
C ILE A 110 -2.16 2.36 5.69
N ARG A 111 -1.68 2.12 4.47
CA ARG A 111 -0.60 2.93 3.85
C ARG A 111 -1.08 4.32 3.50
N LEU A 112 -2.28 4.47 2.92
CA LEU A 112 -2.87 5.77 2.62
C LEU A 112 -3.12 6.61 3.87
N VAL A 113 -3.47 5.98 5.00
CA VAL A 113 -3.58 6.67 6.30
C VAL A 113 -2.24 7.27 6.72
N GLU A 114 -1.15 6.50 6.65
CA GLU A 114 0.19 7.01 6.98
C GLU A 114 0.70 8.03 5.97
N LEU A 115 0.41 7.84 4.67
CA LEU A 115 0.78 8.80 3.63
C LEU A 115 0.07 10.15 3.85
N ARG A 116 -1.19 10.13 4.32
CA ARG A 116 -1.90 11.35 4.71
C ARG A 116 -1.33 12.01 5.96
N ARG A 117 -0.84 11.24 6.95
CA ARG A 117 -0.17 11.79 8.15
C ARG A 117 1.10 12.55 7.79
N VAL A 118 1.94 12.00 6.92
CA VAL A 118 3.21 12.62 6.55
C VAL A 118 3.06 13.78 5.58
N LEU A 119 1.92 13.89 4.89
CA LEU A 119 1.64 14.95 3.94
C LEU A 119 1.33 16.26 4.66
N LYS A 120 1.91 17.37 4.19
CA LYS A 120 1.55 18.71 4.66
C LYS A 120 0.10 19.04 4.32
N PRO A 121 -0.53 20.00 5.01
CA PRO A 121 -1.85 20.52 4.64
C PRO A 121 -1.93 21.06 3.20
N THR A 122 -0.81 21.55 2.66
CA THR A 122 -0.67 22.05 1.28
C THR A 122 -0.19 20.99 0.30
N GLY A 123 0.09 19.77 0.76
CA GLY A 123 0.69 18.74 -0.05
C GLY A 123 -0.31 18.01 -0.95
N SER A 124 0.21 17.20 -1.87
CA SER A 124 -0.59 16.37 -2.78
C SER A 124 -0.08 14.94 -2.84
N ILE A 125 -1.00 14.00 -3.10
CA ILE A 125 -0.77 12.56 -3.29
C ILE A 125 -1.64 12.05 -4.43
#